data_AF-A0A9D8MT51-F1
#
_entry.id   AF-A0A9D8MT51-F1
#
_cell.length_a   1.000
_cell.length_b   1.000
_cell.length_c   1.000
_cell.angle_alpha   90.00
_cell.angle_beta   90.00
_cell.angle_gamma   90.00
#
_symmetry.space_group_name_H-M   'P 1'
#
loop_
_entity.id
_entity.type
_entity.pdbx_description
1 polymer ?
#
loop_
_entity_poly.entity_id
_entity_poly.type
_entity_poly.pdbx_seq_one_letter_code
_entity_poly.pdbx_strand_id
1 'polypeptide(L)'
;MMKRILILCAFVLALGSVCRADLEIVYDNFDTPQNNSFYGPFNRVDEFGDDIYLGGVARMIEKVELECYANIRTVSPTKYAIFRFYRQDGTIYEKSEVEVHRPGTLLFESKPLQIKTGYSILNIENINLPMHDPSFFWTLQFYGLEEGDNAGMILYKTPAVGFSYGDFWIRSMDANYQPKADFVPYNFGTSLSGNFGLRIFASSAPDVRFVGAEPVENGVEVSVFGAVYQPIEIQSAAQPEGPWQVEKYAVLEGWTNTFLLHTDPSLYYKAVAVDKVPPTISYDDFLASYQTNGCVLNIQGMPGSHFGIFRTTDAAQWEGVETNYFMSPNFSKTFTLGENKAELYCVQELPLETPEVIRITRCPDQESDVAYIRGPRGRLAGISYSADAVTWSKPVKERFSFFAADDSNYRSGLLTVLFPRHYTEESNFHFKIQLLD
;
A
#
# COMPACT_ATOMS: atom_id res chain seq x y z
N MET A 1 27.11 65.95 30.91
CA MET A 1 25.90 65.61 30.13
C MET A 1 26.18 64.29 29.41
N MET A 2 25.73 63.17 30.01
CA MET A 2 26.00 61.80 29.55
C MET A 2 25.29 61.51 28.23
N LYS A 3 26.04 61.18 27.17
CA LYS A 3 25.47 60.60 25.94
C LYS A 3 25.44 59.08 26.09
N ARG A 4 24.22 58.55 26.17
CA ARG A 4 23.90 57.12 26.20
C ARG A 4 24.35 56.46 24.90
N ILE A 5 25.11 55.38 25.00
CA ILE A 5 25.41 54.45 23.91
C ILE A 5 24.15 53.59 23.74
N LEU A 6 23.47 53.73 22.60
CA LEU A 6 22.36 52.86 22.20
C LEU A 6 22.98 51.61 21.57
N ILE A 7 22.91 50.48 22.26
CA ILE A 7 23.21 49.17 21.69
C ILE A 7 21.96 48.78 20.88
N LEU A 8 22.08 48.82 19.55
CA LEU A 8 21.06 48.36 18.63
C LEU A 8 21.16 46.83 18.55
N CYS A 9 20.32 46.12 19.31
CA CYS A 9 20.12 44.69 19.13
C CYS A 9 19.45 44.46 17.77
N ALA A 10 20.22 43.99 16.79
CA ALA A 10 19.68 43.49 15.54
C ALA A 10 18.94 42.17 15.82
N PHE A 11 17.62 42.24 15.97
CA PHE A 11 16.74 41.09 15.85
C PHE A 11 16.79 40.63 14.39
N VAL A 12 17.63 39.62 14.11
CA VAL A 12 17.54 38.86 12.87
C VAL A 12 16.27 38.02 12.98
N LEU A 13 15.17 38.52 12.40
CA LEU A 13 14.02 37.70 12.05
C LEU A 13 14.51 36.69 10.99
N ALA A 14 14.90 35.51 11.46
CA ALA A 14 14.99 34.34 10.62
C ALA A 14 13.58 34.06 10.09
N LEU A 15 13.28 34.60 8.91
CA LEU A 15 12.25 34.04 8.04
C LEU A 15 12.73 32.62 7.71
N GLY A 16 12.38 31.67 8.57
CA GLY A 16 12.45 30.27 8.24
C GLY A 16 11.58 30.11 7.00
N SER A 17 12.22 29.92 5.86
CA SER A 17 11.58 29.26 4.74
C SER A 17 11.14 27.92 5.29
N VAL A 18 9.85 27.81 5.66
CA VAL A 18 9.24 26.50 5.85
C VAL A 18 9.36 25.87 4.48
N CYS A 19 10.36 25.01 4.29
CA CYS A 19 10.34 24.05 3.21
C CYS A 19 9.03 23.31 3.40
N ARG A 20 8.04 23.60 2.57
CA ARG A 20 6.90 22.70 2.42
C ARG A 20 7.55 21.40 1.97
N ALA A 21 7.48 20.37 2.81
CA ALA A 21 7.99 19.05 2.45
C ALA A 21 7.43 18.72 1.06
N ASP A 22 8.31 18.28 0.15
CA ASP A 22 7.87 17.81 -1.16
C ASP A 22 6.83 16.71 -0.92
N LEU A 23 5.66 16.84 -1.51
CA LEU A 23 4.62 15.84 -1.37
C LEU A 23 5.05 14.61 -2.17
N GLU A 24 5.12 13.47 -1.49
CA GLU A 24 5.28 12.17 -2.14
C GLU A 24 3.97 11.77 -2.81
N ILE A 25 4.04 11.31 -4.05
CA ILE A 25 2.91 10.65 -4.69
C ILE A 25 2.85 9.23 -4.14
N VAL A 26 1.84 8.93 -3.33
CA VAL A 26 1.66 7.63 -2.67
C VAL A 26 0.62 6.75 -3.36
N TYR A 27 -0.10 7.30 -4.33
CA TYR A 27 -0.90 6.54 -5.28
C TYR A 27 -1.00 7.35 -6.58
N ASP A 28 -0.88 6.71 -7.74
CA ASP A 28 -1.03 7.36 -9.05
C ASP A 28 -1.60 6.41 -10.07
N ASN A 29 -2.73 6.78 -10.67
CA ASN A 29 -3.35 6.04 -11.74
C ASN A 29 -3.71 6.93 -12.94
N PHE A 30 -2.89 7.91 -13.29
CA PHE A 30 -3.09 8.77 -14.46
C PHE A 30 -2.33 8.33 -15.72
N ASP A 31 -1.57 7.24 -15.67
CA ASP A 31 -0.63 6.89 -16.74
C ASP A 31 -1.33 6.30 -17.99
N THR A 32 -2.26 5.36 -17.79
CA THR A 32 -2.83 4.57 -18.90
C THR A 32 -4.36 4.52 -18.87
N PRO A 33 -5.05 5.46 -19.53
CA PRO A 33 -6.52 5.49 -19.58
C PRO A 33 -7.09 4.32 -20.40
N GLN A 34 -8.25 3.77 -20.00
CA GLN A 34 -8.91 2.65 -20.70
C GLN A 34 -9.83 3.16 -21.81
N ASN A 35 -9.26 3.58 -22.96
CA ASN A 35 -10.01 4.03 -24.14
C ASN A 35 -11.04 5.15 -23.84
N ASN A 36 -10.74 6.06 -22.91
CA ASN A 36 -11.66 7.10 -22.43
C ASN A 36 -12.98 6.56 -21.83
N SER A 37 -12.98 5.30 -21.39
CA SER A 37 -14.12 4.72 -20.67
C SER A 37 -14.28 5.39 -19.31
N PHE A 38 -15.51 5.54 -18.86
CA PHE A 38 -15.83 6.02 -17.53
C PHE A 38 -16.99 5.21 -16.97
N TYR A 39 -17.08 5.14 -15.64
CA TYR A 39 -18.21 4.53 -14.97
C TYR A 39 -19.02 5.59 -14.23
N GLY A 40 -20.30 5.66 -14.56
CA GLY A 40 -21.31 6.43 -13.85
C GLY A 40 -22.49 5.51 -13.48
N PRO A 41 -23.04 5.60 -12.26
CA PRO A 41 -24.07 4.69 -11.81
C PRO A 41 -25.38 4.95 -12.55
N PHE A 42 -26.09 3.89 -12.92
CA PHE A 42 -27.34 3.98 -13.69
C PHE A 42 -28.41 4.86 -13.03
N ASN A 43 -28.49 4.83 -11.70
CA ASN A 43 -29.43 5.64 -10.93
C ASN A 43 -28.91 7.04 -10.58
N ARG A 44 -27.67 7.37 -10.98
CA ARG A 44 -27.00 8.68 -10.80
C ARG A 44 -26.73 9.09 -9.35
N VAL A 45 -27.09 8.26 -8.37
CA VAL A 45 -27.00 8.58 -6.94
C VAL A 45 -26.14 7.60 -6.15
N ASP A 46 -25.83 6.43 -6.71
CA ASP A 46 -24.97 5.46 -6.03
C ASP A 46 -23.61 6.06 -5.71
N GLU A 47 -23.08 5.62 -4.58
CA GLU A 47 -21.73 5.92 -4.16
C GLU A 47 -20.82 4.78 -4.57
N PHE A 48 -19.67 5.11 -5.16
CA PHE A 48 -18.76 4.08 -5.65
C PHE A 48 -17.32 4.58 -5.64
N GLY A 49 -16.39 3.64 -5.57
CA GLY A 49 -14.97 3.89 -5.64
C GLY A 49 -14.20 2.64 -5.26
N ASP A 50 -12.92 2.77 -4.99
CA ASP A 50 -11.99 1.65 -5.05
C ASP A 50 -11.31 1.41 -3.70
N ASP A 51 -10.85 0.18 -3.47
CA ASP A 51 -9.90 -0.13 -2.42
C ASP A 51 -8.49 -0.14 -2.97
N ILE A 52 -7.64 0.65 -2.33
CA ILE A 52 -6.29 0.90 -2.82
C ILE A 52 -5.30 0.64 -1.72
N TYR A 53 -4.08 0.30 -2.12
CA TYR A 53 -2.92 0.23 -1.24
C TYR A 53 -1.98 1.36 -1.62
N LEU A 54 -1.58 2.16 -0.64
CA LEU A 54 -0.59 3.21 -0.84
C LEU A 54 0.79 2.60 -1.10
N GLY A 55 1.47 3.15 -2.10
CA GLY A 55 2.92 3.03 -2.23
C GLY A 55 3.65 4.04 -1.35
N GLY A 56 4.97 4.11 -1.50
CA GLY A 56 5.79 5.10 -0.81
C GLY A 56 5.81 4.94 0.71
N VAL A 57 6.32 5.96 1.42
CA VAL A 57 6.46 5.96 2.88
C VAL A 57 5.70 7.10 3.57
N ALA A 58 5.33 8.16 2.85
CA ALA A 58 4.51 9.24 3.37
C ALA A 58 3.10 8.76 3.74
N ARG A 59 2.61 9.16 4.91
CA ARG A 59 1.30 8.72 5.45
C ARG A 59 0.44 9.86 5.97
N MET A 60 0.81 11.11 5.68
CA MET A 60 -0.02 12.26 5.95
C MET A 60 -0.69 12.70 4.64
N ILE A 61 -1.93 12.27 4.37
CA ILE A 61 -2.60 12.60 3.11
C ILE A 61 -2.99 14.08 3.10
N GLU A 62 -2.51 14.82 2.11
CA GLU A 62 -2.65 16.28 2.02
C GLU A 62 -3.58 16.68 0.87
N LYS A 63 -3.48 15.95 -0.25
CA LYS A 63 -4.16 16.28 -1.49
C LYS A 63 -4.53 15.03 -2.29
N VAL A 64 -5.67 15.12 -2.96
CA VAL A 64 -6.14 14.16 -3.96
C VAL A 64 -6.45 14.88 -5.26
N GLU A 65 -6.08 14.26 -6.37
CA GLU A 65 -6.55 14.59 -7.72
C GLU A 65 -7.39 13.42 -8.24
N LEU A 66 -8.60 13.70 -8.72
CA LEU A 66 -9.51 12.69 -9.25
C LEU A 66 -10.06 13.12 -10.60
N GLU A 67 -9.97 12.26 -11.60
CA GLU A 67 -10.53 12.51 -12.92
C GLU A 67 -11.97 12.04 -13.05
N CYS A 68 -12.82 12.95 -13.50
CA CYS A 68 -14.21 12.67 -13.80
C CYS A 68 -14.62 13.22 -15.16
N TYR A 69 -15.69 12.64 -15.70
CA TYR A 69 -16.42 13.18 -16.82
C TYR A 69 -17.84 13.47 -16.38
N ALA A 70 -18.38 14.61 -16.82
CA ALA A 70 -19.80 14.89 -16.70
C ALA A 70 -20.36 15.48 -18.00
N ASN A 71 -21.62 15.15 -18.28
CA ASN A 71 -22.46 15.80 -19.27
C ASN A 71 -23.67 16.37 -18.54
N ILE A 72 -23.56 17.62 -18.11
CA ILE A 72 -24.61 18.32 -17.36
C ILE A 72 -25.38 19.23 -18.34
N ARG A 73 -26.70 19.00 -18.45
CA ARG A 73 -27.57 19.76 -19.36
C ARG A 73 -27.78 21.19 -18.89
N THR A 74 -27.96 21.34 -17.58
CA THR A 74 -28.20 22.64 -16.92
C THR A 74 -27.21 22.78 -15.78
N VAL A 75 -26.25 23.70 -15.93
CA VAL A 75 -25.27 24.03 -14.89
C VAL A 75 -26.03 24.54 -13.66
N SER A 76 -25.76 23.95 -12.50
CA SER A 76 -26.38 24.33 -11.24
C SER A 76 -25.42 24.10 -10.07
N PRO A 77 -25.36 25.00 -9.07
CA PRO A 77 -24.58 24.77 -7.86
C PRO A 77 -25.09 23.60 -7.01
N THR A 78 -26.31 23.12 -7.27
CA THR A 78 -26.89 21.93 -6.63
C THR A 78 -26.39 20.63 -7.23
N LYS A 79 -25.63 20.70 -8.34
CA LYS A 79 -25.01 19.55 -9.01
C LYS A 79 -23.53 19.51 -8.60
N TYR A 80 -23.20 18.57 -7.72
CA TYR A 80 -21.87 18.46 -7.12
C TYR A 80 -21.52 17.00 -6.85
N ALA A 81 -20.28 16.75 -6.46
CA ALA A 81 -19.83 15.45 -5.97
C ALA A 81 -19.31 15.58 -4.52
N ILE A 82 -19.37 14.48 -3.78
CA ILE A 82 -18.73 14.33 -2.46
C ILE A 82 -17.76 13.17 -2.55
N PHE A 83 -16.52 13.43 -2.13
CA PHE A 83 -15.45 12.45 -2.06
C PHE A 83 -15.27 12.00 -0.61
N ARG A 84 -15.03 10.70 -0.38
CA ARG A 84 -14.85 10.16 0.97
C ARG A 84 -13.71 9.16 1.04
N PHE A 85 -13.15 9.01 2.24
CA PHE A 85 -12.28 7.91 2.62
C PHE A 85 -12.93 7.07 3.72
N TYR A 86 -12.77 5.76 3.65
CA TYR A 86 -13.24 4.81 4.65
C TYR A 86 -12.17 3.81 5.03
N ARG A 87 -12.17 3.40 6.30
CA ARG A 87 -11.35 2.29 6.78
C ARG A 87 -11.93 0.95 6.32
N GLN A 88 -11.06 -0.05 6.21
CA GLN A 88 -11.39 -1.44 5.91
C GLN A 88 -11.76 -2.23 7.17
N ASP A 89 -12.82 -1.79 7.84
CA ASP A 89 -13.30 -2.34 9.11
C ASP A 89 -14.82 -2.53 9.14
N GLY A 90 -15.47 -2.49 7.97
CA GLY A 90 -16.88 -2.78 7.84
C GLY A 90 -17.21 -4.25 8.08
N THR A 91 -18.49 -4.57 7.95
CA THR A 91 -18.97 -5.96 8.03
C THR A 91 -18.27 -6.83 6.99
N ILE A 92 -18.07 -8.11 7.32
CA ILE A 92 -17.42 -9.08 6.43
C ILE A 92 -18.28 -9.29 5.19
N TYR A 93 -17.65 -9.29 4.02
CA TYR A 93 -18.27 -9.68 2.76
C TYR A 93 -18.36 -11.21 2.67
N GLU A 94 -19.47 -11.77 3.16
CA GLU A 94 -19.70 -13.22 3.32
C GLU A 94 -19.63 -14.07 2.03
N LYS A 95 -19.51 -13.46 0.84
CA LYS A 95 -19.43 -14.17 -0.44
C LYS A 95 -17.99 -14.40 -0.91
N SER A 96 -17.00 -13.99 -0.12
CA SER A 96 -15.59 -14.24 -0.40
C SER A 96 -15.09 -15.47 0.36
N GLU A 97 -14.22 -16.26 -0.27
CA GLU A 97 -13.52 -17.39 0.37
C GLU A 97 -12.45 -16.93 1.36
N VAL A 98 -12.03 -15.67 1.25
CA VAL A 98 -11.12 -14.97 2.17
C VAL A 98 -11.91 -13.92 2.94
N GLU A 99 -11.56 -13.67 4.19
CA GLU A 99 -12.15 -12.58 4.97
C GLU A 99 -11.83 -11.22 4.32
N VAL A 100 -12.86 -10.57 3.77
CA VAL A 100 -12.78 -9.25 3.15
C VAL A 100 -13.73 -8.31 3.88
N HIS A 101 -13.19 -7.28 4.51
CA HIS A 101 -13.99 -6.23 5.14
C HIS A 101 -14.45 -5.20 4.12
N ARG A 102 -15.72 -4.80 4.24
CA ARG A 102 -16.30 -3.68 3.48
C ARG A 102 -15.78 -2.33 3.98
N PRO A 103 -15.99 -1.23 3.23
CA PRO A 103 -15.91 0.12 3.79
C PRO A 103 -16.75 0.25 5.06
N GLY A 104 -16.13 0.71 6.15
CA GLY A 104 -16.79 0.87 7.45
C GLY A 104 -16.70 2.30 7.96
N THR A 105 -15.69 2.57 8.79
CA THR A 105 -15.49 3.86 9.46
C THR A 105 -15.16 4.96 8.45
N LEU A 106 -15.95 6.05 8.45
CA LEU A 106 -15.66 7.25 7.65
C LEU A 106 -14.43 7.98 8.23
N LEU A 107 -13.38 8.09 7.42
CA LEU A 107 -12.13 8.77 7.79
C LEU A 107 -12.11 10.24 7.35
N PHE A 108 -12.70 10.52 6.19
CA PHE A 108 -12.73 11.86 5.61
C PHE A 108 -13.94 12.02 4.69
N GLU A 109 -14.51 13.22 4.67
CA GLU A 109 -15.52 13.65 3.70
C GLU A 109 -15.15 15.04 3.18
N SER A 110 -15.15 15.20 1.86
CA SER A 110 -14.86 16.49 1.23
C SER A 110 -16.03 17.47 1.39
N LYS A 111 -15.75 18.76 1.26
CA LYS A 111 -16.79 19.74 0.92
C LYS A 111 -17.38 19.42 -0.48
N PRO A 112 -18.58 19.92 -0.81
CA PRO A 112 -19.16 19.81 -2.15
C PRO A 112 -18.19 20.23 -3.26
N LEU A 113 -17.88 19.30 -4.16
CA LEU A 113 -17.01 19.48 -5.31
C LEU A 113 -17.87 19.83 -6.52
N GLN A 114 -17.70 21.02 -7.06
CA GLN A 114 -18.47 21.45 -8.24
C GLN A 114 -18.05 20.65 -9.47
N ILE A 115 -19.01 19.99 -10.11
CA ILE A 115 -18.78 19.21 -11.33
C ILE A 115 -18.97 20.11 -12.56
N LYS A 116 -18.11 19.92 -13.57
CA LYS A 116 -18.15 20.69 -14.82
C LYS A 116 -18.47 19.75 -15.97
N THR A 117 -19.20 20.24 -16.96
CA THR A 117 -19.41 19.51 -18.21
C THR A 117 -18.06 19.32 -18.93
N GLY A 118 -17.83 18.10 -19.42
CA GLY A 118 -16.56 17.65 -20.01
C GLY A 118 -15.71 16.84 -19.03
N TYR A 119 -14.47 16.58 -19.43
CA TYR A 119 -13.44 15.99 -18.57
C TYR A 119 -12.92 17.03 -17.60
N SER A 120 -12.74 16.65 -16.33
CA SER A 120 -12.19 17.53 -15.32
C SER A 120 -11.44 16.78 -14.23
N ILE A 121 -10.45 17.46 -13.64
CA ILE A 121 -9.75 17.00 -12.45
C ILE A 121 -10.35 17.71 -11.24
N LEU A 122 -11.00 16.94 -10.37
CA LEU A 122 -11.40 17.39 -9.05
C LEU A 122 -10.16 17.41 -8.16
N ASN A 123 -9.84 18.58 -7.62
CA ASN A 123 -8.76 18.77 -6.67
C ASN A 123 -9.36 18.86 -5.27
N ILE A 124 -8.99 17.92 -4.41
CA ILE A 124 -9.35 17.92 -2.99
C ILE A 124 -8.07 18.22 -2.21
N GLU A 125 -8.01 19.38 -1.56
CA GLU A 125 -6.84 19.86 -0.83
C GLU A 125 -7.18 20.07 0.64
N ASN A 126 -6.13 20.22 1.46
CA ASN A 126 -6.21 20.42 2.91
C ASN A 126 -6.90 19.25 3.63
N ILE A 127 -6.65 18.03 3.14
CA ILE A 127 -7.19 16.80 3.74
C ILE A 127 -6.61 16.58 5.14
N ASN A 128 -5.28 16.73 5.29
CA ASN A 128 -4.55 16.54 6.55
C ASN A 128 -5.00 15.27 7.31
N LEU A 129 -5.17 14.15 6.58
CA LEU A 129 -5.64 12.89 7.16
C LEU A 129 -4.45 11.95 7.43
N PRO A 130 -4.14 11.64 8.71
CA PRO A 130 -3.17 10.61 9.03
C PRO A 130 -3.71 9.28 8.56
N MET A 131 -2.98 8.59 7.69
CA MET A 131 -3.40 7.27 7.22
C MET A 131 -2.77 6.20 8.09
N HIS A 132 -3.64 5.44 8.76
CA HIS A 132 -3.26 4.37 9.67
C HIS A 132 -3.08 3.05 8.93
N ASP A 133 -3.89 2.76 7.92
CA ASP A 133 -3.79 1.50 7.19
C ASP A 133 -3.19 1.76 5.80
N PRO A 134 -2.33 0.88 5.26
CA PRO A 134 -1.85 1.05 3.90
C PRO A 134 -3.00 0.92 2.90
N SER A 135 -4.06 0.21 3.28
CA SER A 135 -5.25 -0.03 2.51
C SER A 135 -6.43 0.67 3.14
N PHE A 136 -7.17 1.35 2.28
CA PHE A 136 -8.41 2.00 2.65
C PHE A 136 -9.26 2.13 1.39
N PHE A 137 -10.51 2.48 1.59
CA PHE A 137 -11.44 2.73 0.51
C PHE A 137 -11.57 4.22 0.26
N TRP A 138 -11.73 4.59 -0.98
CA TRP A 138 -12.17 5.93 -1.34
C TRP A 138 -13.39 5.84 -2.23
N THR A 139 -14.28 6.83 -2.14
CA THR A 139 -15.51 6.86 -2.94
C THR A 139 -15.80 8.25 -3.46
N LEU A 140 -16.60 8.29 -4.53
CA LEU A 140 -17.25 9.48 -5.02
C LEU A 140 -18.76 9.23 -5.13
N GLN A 141 -19.55 10.24 -4.77
CA GLN A 141 -20.99 10.24 -4.97
C GLN A 141 -21.43 11.54 -5.62
N PHE A 142 -22.24 11.46 -6.66
CA PHE A 142 -22.80 12.63 -7.35
C PHE A 142 -24.17 12.99 -6.78
N TYR A 143 -24.46 14.29 -6.72
CA TYR A 143 -25.69 14.87 -6.17
C TYR A 143 -26.34 15.80 -7.18
N GLY A 144 -27.67 15.88 -7.11
CA GLY A 144 -28.50 16.81 -7.89
C GLY A 144 -28.62 16.49 -9.37
N LEU A 145 -28.16 15.31 -9.81
CA LEU A 145 -28.24 14.90 -11.21
C LEU A 145 -29.69 14.58 -11.62
N GLU A 146 -30.11 15.11 -12.76
CA GLU A 146 -31.46 14.96 -13.30
C GLU A 146 -31.48 13.98 -14.47
N GLU A 147 -32.68 13.69 -14.99
CA GLU A 147 -32.81 12.87 -16.19
C GLU A 147 -32.06 13.51 -17.37
N GLY A 148 -31.17 12.72 -17.98
CA GLY A 148 -30.35 13.16 -19.10
C GLY A 148 -29.05 13.86 -18.72
N ASP A 149 -28.78 14.06 -17.42
CA ASP A 149 -27.42 14.27 -16.93
C ASP A 149 -26.69 12.93 -16.84
N ASN A 150 -25.38 12.95 -17.07
CA ASN A 150 -24.51 11.80 -16.84
C ASN A 150 -23.22 12.27 -16.17
N ALA A 151 -22.74 11.57 -15.16
CA ALA A 151 -21.45 11.85 -14.56
C ALA A 151 -20.82 10.56 -14.02
N GLY A 152 -19.49 10.50 -14.04
CA GLY A 152 -18.76 9.34 -13.58
C GLY A 152 -17.26 9.57 -13.54
N MET A 153 -16.53 8.54 -13.11
CA MET A 153 -15.07 8.58 -12.97
C MET A 153 -14.39 7.87 -14.14
N ILE A 154 -13.28 8.43 -14.61
CA ILE A 154 -12.54 7.86 -15.74
C ILE A 154 -11.85 6.57 -15.32
N LEU A 155 -11.95 5.54 -16.16
CA LEU A 155 -11.32 4.24 -15.94
C LEU A 155 -9.90 4.22 -16.49
N TYR A 156 -8.99 3.69 -15.71
CA TYR A 156 -7.57 3.54 -15.99
C TYR A 156 -7.15 2.08 -15.82
N LYS A 157 -6.00 1.70 -16.40
CA LYS A 157 -5.40 0.39 -16.17
C LYS A 157 -4.77 0.35 -14.76
N THR A 158 -3.77 -0.50 -14.57
CA THR A 158 -3.07 -0.63 -13.29
C THR A 158 -2.46 0.72 -12.87
N PRO A 159 -2.55 1.07 -11.57
CA PRO A 159 -1.85 2.24 -11.04
C PRO A 159 -0.32 2.11 -11.19
N ALA A 160 0.34 3.23 -11.49
CA ALA A 160 1.80 3.35 -11.56
C ALA A 160 2.44 3.39 -10.15
N VAL A 161 1.73 3.97 -9.18
CA VAL A 161 2.11 4.00 -7.77
C VAL A 161 0.96 3.47 -6.93
N GLY A 162 1.27 2.60 -5.96
CA GLY A 162 0.28 1.90 -5.17
C GLY A 162 -0.27 0.67 -5.90
N PHE A 163 -1.39 0.15 -5.40
CA PHE A 163 -2.06 -1.03 -5.94
C PHE A 163 -3.57 -0.90 -5.81
N SER A 164 -4.29 -1.52 -6.75
CA SER A 164 -5.75 -1.73 -6.73
C SER A 164 -6.02 -3.12 -7.31
N TYR A 165 -7.10 -3.76 -6.86
CA TYR A 165 -7.48 -5.11 -7.30
C TYR A 165 -8.08 -5.17 -8.70
N GLY A 166 -8.44 -4.03 -9.31
CA GLY A 166 -9.10 -4.04 -10.62
C GLY A 166 -10.59 -4.34 -10.56
N ASP A 167 -11.18 -4.45 -9.38
CA ASP A 167 -12.59 -4.28 -9.11
C ASP A 167 -12.84 -2.90 -8.48
N PHE A 168 -14.08 -2.64 -8.05
CA PHE A 168 -14.41 -1.48 -7.25
C PHE A 168 -15.65 -1.75 -6.40
N TRP A 169 -15.91 -0.90 -5.41
CA TRP A 169 -17.01 -1.04 -4.47
C TRP A 169 -18.11 -0.04 -4.78
N ILE A 170 -19.36 -0.52 -4.73
CA ILE A 170 -20.56 0.29 -4.93
C ILE A 170 -21.54 0.11 -3.78
N ARG A 171 -22.11 1.22 -3.31
CA ARG A 171 -23.19 1.26 -2.34
C ARG A 171 -24.43 1.85 -3.00
N SER A 172 -25.50 1.05 -3.00
CA SER A 172 -26.77 1.49 -3.58
C SER A 172 -27.47 2.54 -2.70
N MET A 173 -27.92 3.63 -3.33
CA MET A 173 -28.57 4.75 -2.65
C MET A 173 -30.03 4.91 -3.11
N ASP A 174 -30.88 5.48 -2.25
CA ASP A 174 -32.23 5.88 -2.62
C ASP A 174 -32.29 7.31 -3.18
N ALA A 175 -33.48 7.76 -3.59
CA ALA A 175 -33.68 9.08 -4.16
C ALA A 175 -33.40 10.24 -3.16
N ASN A 176 -33.31 9.95 -1.86
CA ASN A 176 -32.97 10.88 -0.79
C ASN A 176 -31.50 10.72 -0.33
N TYR A 177 -30.66 10.06 -1.14
CA TYR A 177 -29.26 9.80 -0.84
C TYR A 177 -29.06 9.02 0.47
N GLN A 178 -30.00 8.15 0.84
CA GLN A 178 -29.84 7.22 1.96
C GLN A 178 -29.35 5.85 1.46
N PRO A 179 -28.43 5.19 2.18
CA PRO A 179 -28.00 3.84 1.86
C PRO A 179 -29.17 2.85 1.86
N LYS A 180 -29.32 2.10 0.78
CA LYS A 180 -30.29 0.99 0.67
C LYS A 180 -29.69 -0.37 1.02
N ALA A 181 -28.38 -0.47 0.91
CA ALA A 181 -27.60 -1.67 1.15
C ALA A 181 -26.18 -1.28 1.56
N ASP A 182 -25.41 -2.26 2.03
CA ASP A 182 -23.98 -2.10 2.25
C ASP A 182 -23.22 -2.08 0.92
N PHE A 183 -21.94 -1.70 0.99
CA PHE A 183 -21.03 -1.78 -0.15
C PHE A 183 -20.87 -3.22 -0.64
N VAL A 184 -20.88 -3.39 -1.96
CA VAL A 184 -20.61 -4.65 -2.64
C VAL A 184 -19.55 -4.45 -3.73
N PRO A 185 -18.66 -5.44 -3.95
CA PRO A 185 -17.69 -5.35 -5.02
C PRO A 185 -18.38 -5.51 -6.38
N TYR A 186 -17.82 -4.87 -7.38
CA TYR A 186 -18.23 -4.89 -8.78
C TYR A 186 -16.98 -5.02 -9.65
N ASN A 187 -17.01 -5.95 -10.61
CA ASN A 187 -15.95 -6.09 -11.61
C ASN A 187 -16.56 -6.07 -13.02
N PHE A 188 -15.77 -5.60 -14.00
CA PHE A 188 -16.14 -5.62 -15.41
C PHE A 188 -15.78 -6.95 -16.10
N GLY A 189 -15.53 -8.02 -15.34
CA GLY A 189 -14.96 -9.26 -15.85
C GLY A 189 -13.58 -9.03 -16.48
N THR A 190 -13.35 -9.61 -17.65
CA THR A 190 -12.06 -9.55 -18.37
C THR A 190 -11.92 -8.36 -19.32
N SER A 191 -12.96 -7.52 -19.45
CA SER A 191 -13.03 -6.48 -20.49
C SER A 191 -12.40 -5.15 -20.08
N LEU A 192 -12.55 -4.77 -18.81
CA LEU A 192 -12.03 -3.52 -18.24
C LEU A 192 -11.55 -3.79 -16.81
N SER A 193 -10.69 -2.91 -16.30
CA SER A 193 -10.33 -2.90 -14.87
C SER A 193 -11.11 -1.79 -14.17
N GLY A 194 -11.58 -2.08 -12.97
CA GLY A 194 -12.28 -1.17 -12.06
C GLY A 194 -11.42 -0.06 -11.45
N ASN A 195 -10.25 0.23 -12.02
CA ASN A 195 -9.37 1.26 -11.46
C ASN A 195 -9.77 2.63 -12.00
N PHE A 196 -9.83 3.64 -11.13
CA PHE A 196 -10.16 5.01 -11.52
C PHE A 196 -8.93 5.92 -11.53
N GLY A 197 -9.02 7.00 -12.31
CA GLY A 197 -7.98 8.04 -12.41
C GLY A 197 -7.87 8.86 -11.13
N LEU A 198 -7.08 8.37 -10.17
CA LEU A 198 -6.84 8.99 -8.87
C LEU A 198 -5.34 9.18 -8.66
N ARG A 199 -4.94 10.29 -8.05
CA ARG A 199 -3.60 10.51 -7.51
C ARG A 199 -3.69 11.05 -6.09
N ILE A 200 -2.90 10.48 -5.21
CA ILE A 200 -2.84 10.85 -3.79
C ILE A 200 -1.45 11.35 -3.47
N PHE A 201 -1.41 12.52 -2.85
CA PHE A 201 -0.20 13.18 -2.39
C PHE A 201 -0.18 13.16 -0.86
N ALA A 202 0.94 12.71 -0.31
CA ALA A 202 1.15 12.67 1.12
C ALA A 202 2.48 13.32 1.49
N SER A 203 2.50 13.96 2.66
CA SER A 203 3.73 14.38 3.33
C SER A 203 4.19 13.28 4.29
N SER A 204 5.46 13.36 4.72
CA SER A 204 5.95 12.51 5.80
C SER A 204 5.02 12.64 7.00
N ALA A 205 4.63 11.50 7.55
CA ALA A 205 3.94 11.47 8.82
C ALA A 205 4.86 11.99 9.94
N PRO A 206 4.32 12.42 11.10
CA PRO A 206 5.12 13.05 12.14
C PRO A 206 6.25 12.15 12.63
N ASP A 207 7.30 12.81 13.12
CA ASP A 207 8.51 12.15 13.59
C ASP A 207 8.21 11.03 14.59
N VAL A 208 9.00 9.98 14.50
CA VAL A 208 9.03 8.92 15.51
C VAL A 208 9.38 9.54 16.86
N ARG A 209 8.53 9.27 17.85
CA ARG A 209 8.65 9.81 19.20
C ARG A 209 8.57 8.69 20.20
N PHE A 210 9.54 8.64 21.08
CA PHE A 210 9.44 7.83 22.28
C PHE A 210 8.34 8.41 23.20
N VAL A 211 7.42 7.56 23.66
CA VAL A 211 6.30 7.97 24.52
C VAL A 211 6.60 7.67 25.99
N GLY A 212 7.09 6.46 26.29
CA GLY A 212 7.35 6.04 27.66
C GLY A 212 7.98 4.66 27.74
N ALA A 213 8.58 4.36 28.89
CA ALA A 213 9.09 3.04 29.26
C ALA A 213 8.63 2.69 30.67
N GLU A 214 8.06 1.51 30.85
CA GLU A 214 7.60 1.01 32.15
C GLU A 214 8.24 -0.36 32.43
N PRO A 215 8.95 -0.53 33.57
CA PRO A 215 9.43 -1.85 33.97
C PRO A 215 8.26 -2.80 34.24
N VAL A 216 8.32 -3.99 33.68
CA VAL A 216 7.35 -5.07 33.87
C VAL A 216 8.05 -6.35 34.33
N GLU A 217 7.31 -7.37 34.72
CA GLU A 217 7.85 -8.61 35.31
C GLU A 217 8.95 -9.28 34.46
N ASN A 218 8.89 -9.13 33.13
CA ASN A 218 9.80 -9.79 32.17
C ASN A 218 10.58 -8.83 31.26
N GLY A 219 10.80 -7.58 31.71
CA GLY A 219 11.60 -6.59 30.98
C GLY A 219 11.03 -5.19 31.09
N VAL A 220 10.98 -4.48 29.96
CA VAL A 220 10.47 -3.10 29.89
C VAL A 220 9.50 -2.97 28.73
N GLU A 221 8.29 -2.48 29.01
CA GLU A 221 7.34 -2.07 27.97
C GLU A 221 7.68 -0.67 27.50
N VAL A 222 7.99 -0.53 26.23
CA VAL A 222 8.32 0.73 25.57
C VAL A 222 7.20 1.12 24.63
N SER A 223 6.62 2.29 24.84
CA SER A 223 5.62 2.89 23.96
C SER A 223 6.30 3.86 22.99
N VAL A 224 6.02 3.70 21.71
CA VAL A 224 6.53 4.55 20.62
C VAL A 224 5.37 5.07 19.79
N PHE A 225 5.44 6.36 19.47
CA PHE A 225 4.53 7.02 18.55
C PHE A 225 5.19 7.26 17.20
N GLY A 226 4.48 7.05 16.11
CA GLY A 226 4.96 7.33 14.77
C GLY A 226 3.98 6.89 13.70
N ALA A 227 4.31 7.13 12.45
CA ALA A 227 3.47 6.71 11.32
C ALA A 227 3.29 5.20 11.29
N VAL A 228 2.14 4.73 10.83
CA VAL A 228 2.00 3.31 10.52
C VAL A 228 2.93 2.92 9.37
N TYR A 229 3.53 1.76 9.51
CA TYR A 229 4.58 1.16 8.69
C TYR A 229 5.89 1.92 8.70
N GLN A 230 6.07 2.86 9.63
CA GLN A 230 7.35 3.49 9.86
C GLN A 230 8.33 2.44 10.41
N PRO A 231 9.40 2.10 9.67
CA PRO A 231 10.52 1.36 10.23
C PRO A 231 11.20 2.18 11.32
N ILE A 232 11.43 1.55 12.47
CA ILE A 232 12.11 2.14 13.62
C ILE A 232 13.14 1.19 14.21
N GLU A 233 14.06 1.77 14.96
CA GLU A 233 14.83 1.06 15.98
C GLU A 233 14.62 1.72 17.35
N ILE A 234 14.48 0.88 18.37
CA ILE A 234 14.41 1.26 19.78
C ILE A 234 15.81 1.06 20.36
N GLN A 235 16.33 2.11 20.99
CA GLN A 235 17.66 2.10 21.58
C GLN A 235 17.60 2.41 23.08
N SER A 236 18.53 1.85 23.84
CA SER A 236 18.74 2.18 25.25
C SER A 236 20.17 2.66 25.51
N ALA A 237 20.36 3.42 26.59
CA ALA A 237 21.69 3.83 27.05
C ALA A 237 21.72 4.07 28.55
N ALA A 238 22.84 3.74 29.20
CA ALA A 238 23.04 4.03 30.62
C ALA A 238 23.18 5.54 30.91
N GLN A 239 23.61 6.32 29.90
CA GLN A 239 23.84 7.77 29.95
C GLN A 239 23.46 8.39 28.60
N PRO A 240 22.96 9.63 28.55
CA PRO A 240 22.46 10.24 27.32
C PRO A 240 23.57 10.49 26.28
N GLU A 241 24.79 10.78 26.75
CA GLU A 241 25.99 11.03 25.94
C GLU A 241 26.76 9.72 25.59
N GLY A 242 26.30 8.57 26.10
CA GLY A 242 26.98 7.28 25.99
C GLY A 242 26.69 6.53 24.69
N PRO A 243 27.32 5.35 24.47
CA PRO A 243 26.95 4.49 23.36
C PRO A 243 25.52 4.00 23.54
N TRP A 244 24.69 4.23 22.53
CA TRP A 244 23.32 3.71 22.47
C TRP A 244 23.35 2.30 21.90
N GLN A 245 22.69 1.37 22.58
CA GLN A 245 22.53 -0.02 22.13
C GLN A 245 21.16 -0.18 21.47
N VAL A 246 21.12 -0.90 20.35
CA VAL A 246 19.86 -1.22 19.68
C VAL A 246 19.22 -2.40 20.41
N GLU A 247 18.02 -2.17 20.93
CA GLU A 247 17.24 -3.16 21.67
C GLU A 247 16.31 -3.92 20.73
N LYS A 248 15.69 -3.22 19.77
CA LYS A 248 14.68 -3.80 18.88
C LYS A 248 14.59 -3.04 17.57
N TYR A 249 14.49 -3.77 16.46
CA TYR A 249 13.96 -3.26 15.21
C TYR A 249 12.47 -3.57 15.14
N ALA A 250 11.66 -2.60 14.71
CA ALA A 250 10.23 -2.78 14.59
C ALA A 250 9.65 -1.92 13.47
N VAL A 251 8.54 -2.37 12.90
CA VAL A 251 7.72 -1.59 11.98
C VAL A 251 6.43 -1.26 12.71
N LEU A 252 6.11 0.03 12.83
CA LEU A 252 4.91 0.45 13.56
C LEU A 252 3.63 -0.05 12.86
N GLU A 253 2.65 -0.52 13.62
CA GLU A 253 1.35 -1.01 13.10
C GLU A 253 0.20 -0.05 13.42
N GLY A 254 0.35 0.73 14.48
CA GLY A 254 -0.53 1.82 14.85
C GLY A 254 0.23 3.13 14.99
N TRP A 255 -0.46 4.16 15.44
CA TRP A 255 0.18 5.45 15.74
C TRP A 255 0.90 5.44 17.07
N THR A 256 0.40 4.66 18.02
CA THR A 256 1.08 4.32 19.26
C THR A 256 1.19 2.82 19.30
N ASN A 257 2.42 2.32 19.47
CA ASN A 257 2.72 0.90 19.58
C ASN A 257 3.48 0.67 20.86
N THR A 258 3.18 -0.43 21.54
CA THR A 258 3.89 -0.85 22.74
C THR A 258 4.67 -2.11 22.42
N PHE A 259 5.95 -2.11 22.77
CA PHE A 259 6.87 -3.21 22.55
C PHE A 259 7.43 -3.68 23.88
N LEU A 260 7.46 -4.99 24.09
CA LEU A 260 8.22 -5.56 25.20
C LEU A 260 9.70 -5.68 24.80
N LEU A 261 10.59 -5.16 25.64
CA LEU A 261 12.03 -5.36 25.56
C LEU A 261 12.44 -6.33 26.67
N HIS A 262 13.02 -7.47 26.29
CA HIS A 262 13.54 -8.47 27.23
C HIS A 262 14.93 -8.10 27.74
N THR A 263 15.09 -6.89 28.25
CA THR A 263 16.35 -6.36 28.79
C THR A 263 16.13 -5.71 30.16
N ASP A 264 17.23 -5.57 30.92
CA ASP A 264 17.19 -4.88 32.20
C ASP A 264 16.81 -3.40 32.00
N PRO A 265 16.02 -2.80 32.89
CA PRO A 265 15.63 -1.41 32.75
C PRO A 265 16.81 -0.44 32.65
N SER A 266 16.85 0.30 31.55
CA SER A 266 17.77 1.40 31.30
C SER A 266 17.20 2.76 31.75
N LEU A 267 18.07 3.73 32.00
CA LEU A 267 17.68 5.09 32.38
C LEU A 267 17.25 5.95 31.20
N TYR A 268 17.74 5.62 29.99
CA TYR A 268 17.49 6.40 28.79
C TYR A 268 17.07 5.48 27.66
N TYR A 269 16.00 5.89 26.98
CA TYR A 269 15.48 5.25 25.79
C TYR A 269 15.20 6.29 24.72
N LYS A 270 15.26 5.86 23.46
CA LYS A 270 14.73 6.61 22.33
C LYS A 270 14.27 5.65 21.25
N ALA A 271 13.37 6.13 20.40
CA ALA A 271 13.02 5.48 19.16
C ALA A 271 13.44 6.38 18.01
N VAL A 272 14.02 5.79 16.97
CA VAL A 272 14.53 6.51 15.81
C VAL A 272 13.96 5.88 14.55
N ALA A 273 13.53 6.71 13.60
CA ALA A 273 13.19 6.24 12.27
C ALA A 273 14.45 5.70 11.57
N VAL A 274 14.34 4.55 10.92
CA VAL A 274 15.43 3.95 10.14
C VAL A 274 14.98 3.71 8.72
N ASP A 275 15.90 3.57 7.77
CA ASP A 275 15.50 3.33 6.37
C ASP A 275 14.87 1.95 6.19
N LYS A 276 15.28 0.95 6.98
CA LYS A 276 14.74 -0.40 6.90
C LYS A 276 14.79 -1.20 8.20
N VAL A 277 13.88 -2.16 8.30
CA VAL A 277 13.86 -3.19 9.35
C VAL A 277 14.16 -4.54 8.69
N PRO A 278 15.27 -5.20 9.05
CA PRO A 278 15.55 -6.55 8.59
C PRO A 278 14.44 -7.51 9.03
N PRO A 279 14.14 -8.55 8.23
CA PRO A 279 13.25 -9.62 8.65
C PRO A 279 13.71 -10.23 9.98
N THR A 280 12.86 -10.16 11.00
CA THR A 280 13.21 -10.58 12.36
C THR A 280 12.07 -11.41 12.95
N ILE A 281 12.40 -12.44 13.72
CA ILE A 281 11.40 -13.21 14.46
C ILE A 281 10.88 -12.35 15.61
N SER A 282 9.57 -12.16 15.70
CA SER A 282 8.94 -11.47 16.83
C SER A 282 8.96 -12.40 18.04
N TYR A 283 9.73 -12.02 19.06
CA TYR A 283 9.86 -12.80 20.30
C TYR A 283 8.61 -12.75 21.19
N ASP A 284 7.76 -11.74 21.02
CA ASP A 284 6.62 -11.46 21.91
C ASP A 284 5.51 -12.51 21.79
N ASP A 285 5.48 -13.28 20.69
CA ASP A 285 4.44 -14.30 20.40
C ASP A 285 5.02 -15.70 20.19
N PHE A 286 6.14 -16.07 20.83
CA PHE A 286 6.56 -17.48 20.85
C PHE A 286 5.64 -18.31 21.76
N LEU A 287 4.37 -18.41 21.38
CA LEU A 287 3.48 -19.45 21.85
C LEU A 287 3.89 -20.74 21.14
N ALA A 288 4.86 -21.45 21.71
CA ALA A 288 4.85 -22.89 21.59
C ALA A 288 3.54 -23.36 22.25
N SER A 289 2.43 -23.34 21.52
CA SER A 289 1.20 -23.97 21.97
C SER A 289 1.51 -25.45 22.03
N TYR A 290 1.91 -25.92 23.22
CA TYR A 290 2.01 -27.34 23.56
C TYR A 290 0.67 -28.07 23.36
N GLN A 291 -0.40 -27.32 23.09
CA GLN A 291 -1.66 -27.87 22.61
C GLN A 291 -1.59 -28.03 21.09
N THR A 292 -1.28 -29.25 20.63
CA THR A 292 -1.37 -29.76 19.25
C THR A 292 -0.16 -29.54 18.31
N ASN A 293 0.96 -30.25 18.54
CA ASN A 293 1.99 -30.63 17.54
C ASN A 293 2.53 -29.54 16.57
N GLY A 294 2.42 -28.25 16.86
CA GLY A 294 2.91 -27.19 15.97
C GLY A 294 3.47 -25.98 16.70
N CYS A 295 4.42 -25.29 16.05
CA CYS A 295 4.93 -23.99 16.47
C CYS A 295 4.51 -22.92 15.46
N VAL A 296 4.07 -21.76 15.95
CA VAL A 296 3.80 -20.59 15.12
C VAL A 296 5.02 -19.68 15.16
N LEU A 297 5.56 -19.35 13.99
CA LEU A 297 6.62 -18.37 13.83
C LEU A 297 6.00 -17.06 13.35
N ASN A 298 6.05 -16.04 14.20
CA ASN A 298 5.70 -14.68 13.85
C ASN A 298 6.96 -13.92 13.47
N ILE A 299 6.92 -13.29 12.31
CA ILE A 299 8.05 -12.62 11.69
C ILE A 299 7.61 -11.21 11.35
N GLN A 300 8.45 -10.24 11.67
CA GLN A 300 8.27 -8.86 11.29
C GLN A 300 9.28 -8.46 10.22
N GLY A 301 8.89 -7.60 9.30
CA GLY A 301 9.78 -7.03 8.29
C GLY A 301 9.10 -5.93 7.50
N MET A 302 9.86 -5.29 6.62
CA MET A 302 9.31 -4.20 5.80
C MET A 302 8.41 -4.77 4.70
N PRO A 303 7.18 -4.25 4.51
CA PRO A 303 6.36 -4.58 3.34
C PRO A 303 7.14 -4.44 2.03
N GLY A 304 7.02 -5.44 1.15
CA GLY A 304 7.75 -5.54 -0.13
C GLY A 304 9.15 -6.15 -0.04
N SER A 305 9.71 -6.36 1.17
CA SER A 305 10.99 -7.06 1.31
C SER A 305 10.84 -8.57 1.14
N HIS A 306 11.82 -9.19 0.48
CA HIS A 306 11.90 -10.63 0.27
C HIS A 306 12.67 -11.28 1.41
N PHE A 307 12.15 -12.38 1.95
CA PHE A 307 12.77 -13.08 3.07
C PHE A 307 12.66 -14.59 2.95
N GLY A 308 13.55 -15.29 3.65
CA GLY A 308 13.57 -16.73 3.78
C GLY A 308 13.51 -17.16 5.25
N ILE A 309 12.80 -18.25 5.52
CA ILE A 309 12.79 -18.93 6.80
C ILE A 309 13.70 -20.14 6.68
N PHE A 310 14.64 -20.27 7.62
CA PHE A 310 15.60 -21.36 7.67
C PHE A 310 15.48 -22.07 9.01
N ARG A 311 15.69 -23.38 9.00
CA ARG A 311 15.69 -24.20 10.21
C ARG A 311 16.98 -24.99 10.34
N THR A 312 17.26 -25.43 11.56
CA THR A 312 18.38 -26.32 11.83
C THR A 312 18.19 -27.16 13.10
N THR A 313 18.79 -28.35 13.11
CA THR A 313 19.04 -29.15 14.33
C THR A 313 20.53 -29.17 14.72
N ASP A 314 21.39 -28.57 13.90
CA ASP A 314 22.84 -28.47 14.05
C ASP A 314 23.27 -27.10 13.52
N ALA A 315 23.73 -26.20 14.40
CA ALA A 315 24.04 -24.81 14.07
C ALA A 315 25.00 -24.62 12.88
N ALA A 316 25.74 -25.66 12.46
CA ALA A 316 26.58 -25.66 11.26
C ALA A 316 25.84 -25.92 9.94
N GLN A 317 24.59 -26.38 9.96
CA GLN A 317 23.82 -26.81 8.79
C GLN A 317 22.41 -26.20 8.83
N TRP A 318 22.18 -25.18 8.01
CA TRP A 318 20.87 -24.54 7.89
C TRP A 318 20.16 -24.99 6.61
N GLU A 319 18.90 -25.40 6.75
CA GLU A 319 18.02 -25.79 5.64
C GLU A 319 16.98 -24.69 5.39
N GLY A 320 16.80 -24.29 4.13
CA GLY A 320 15.73 -23.38 3.74
C GLY A 320 14.36 -24.08 3.81
N VAL A 321 13.42 -23.47 4.51
CA VAL A 321 12.06 -24.00 4.69
C VAL A 321 11.09 -23.37 3.69
N GLU A 322 11.11 -22.05 3.60
CA GLU A 322 10.21 -21.26 2.76
C GLU A 322 10.80 -19.89 2.47
N THR A 323 10.38 -19.28 1.35
CA THR A 323 10.65 -17.89 1.03
C THR A 323 9.34 -17.16 0.75
N ASN A 324 9.27 -15.87 1.09
CA ASN A 324 8.08 -15.06 0.90
C ASN A 324 8.40 -13.55 0.87
N TYR A 325 7.40 -12.74 0.53
CA TYR A 325 7.44 -11.29 0.58
C TYR A 325 6.53 -10.78 1.70
N PHE A 326 6.96 -9.77 2.45
CA PHE A 326 6.09 -9.11 3.42
C PHE A 326 4.99 -8.33 2.69
N MET A 327 3.73 -8.63 2.99
CA MET A 327 2.57 -7.88 2.49
C MET A 327 2.16 -6.75 3.42
N SER A 328 2.36 -7.01 4.70
CA SER A 328 2.22 -6.09 5.81
C SER A 328 3.46 -6.29 6.70
N PRO A 329 3.62 -5.48 7.77
CA PRO A 329 4.73 -5.63 8.69
C PRO A 329 4.91 -7.02 9.26
N ASN A 330 3.83 -7.80 9.34
CA ASN A 330 3.81 -9.09 10.01
C ASN A 330 3.53 -10.23 9.04
N PHE A 331 4.17 -11.35 9.31
CA PHE A 331 3.95 -12.62 8.65
C PHE A 331 3.96 -13.73 9.68
N SER A 332 2.93 -14.58 9.66
CA SER A 332 2.80 -15.71 10.57
C SER A 332 2.83 -17.02 9.80
N LYS A 333 3.61 -18.00 10.29
CA LYS A 333 3.66 -19.34 9.71
C LYS A 333 3.58 -20.40 10.79
N THR A 334 2.65 -21.33 10.63
CA THR A 334 2.58 -22.55 11.45
C THR A 334 3.44 -23.64 10.84
N PHE A 335 4.32 -24.23 11.65
CA PHE A 335 5.07 -25.43 11.33
C PHE A 335 4.59 -26.58 12.21
N THR A 336 4.45 -27.76 11.63
CA THR A 336 4.20 -28.99 12.41
C THR A 336 5.54 -29.48 12.97
N LEU A 337 5.63 -29.57 14.30
CA LEU A 337 6.81 -30.12 14.96
C LEU A 337 6.81 -31.64 14.76
N GLY A 338 7.89 -32.16 14.18
CA GLY A 338 8.12 -33.60 14.15
C GLY A 338 8.30 -34.16 15.58
N GLU A 339 7.91 -35.42 15.79
CA GLU A 339 8.09 -36.09 17.08
C GLU A 339 9.59 -36.09 17.46
N ASN A 340 9.95 -35.29 18.49
CA ASN A 340 11.24 -35.29 19.20
C ASN A 340 12.47 -34.56 18.59
N LYS A 341 12.32 -33.40 17.93
CA LYS A 341 13.50 -32.54 17.64
C LYS A 341 13.31 -31.09 18.09
N ALA A 342 14.24 -30.59 18.89
CA ALA A 342 14.42 -29.16 19.11
C ALA A 342 15.04 -28.56 17.84
N GLU A 343 14.23 -27.89 17.04
CA GLU A 343 14.67 -27.18 15.83
C GLU A 343 14.81 -25.70 16.14
N LEU A 344 15.90 -25.09 15.67
CA LEU A 344 16.10 -23.65 15.71
C LEU A 344 15.66 -23.05 14.38
N TYR A 345 15.06 -21.86 14.42
CA TYR A 345 14.61 -21.12 13.26
C TYR A 345 15.34 -19.78 13.17
N CYS A 346 15.68 -19.35 11.96
CA CYS A 346 16.09 -17.98 11.69
C CYS A 346 15.41 -17.45 10.43
N VAL A 347 15.40 -16.14 10.30
CA VAL A 347 14.85 -15.44 9.15
C VAL A 347 15.92 -14.54 8.58
N GLN A 348 16.01 -14.49 7.26
CA GLN A 348 17.01 -13.69 6.56
C GLN A 348 16.36 -12.94 5.41
N GLU A 349 16.80 -11.69 5.20
CA GLU A 349 16.52 -10.96 3.97
C GLU A 349 17.14 -11.70 2.80
N LEU A 350 16.36 -11.91 1.74
CA LEU A 350 16.84 -12.56 0.52
C LEU A 350 16.95 -11.54 -0.61
N PRO A 351 17.87 -11.75 -1.56
CA PRO A 351 17.89 -10.97 -2.80
C PRO A 351 16.54 -11.04 -3.49
N LEU A 352 16.13 -9.95 -4.14
CA LEU A 352 14.91 -9.93 -4.94
C LEU A 352 14.99 -10.98 -6.04
N GLU A 353 13.86 -11.64 -6.31
CA GLU A 353 13.76 -12.56 -7.43
C GLU A 353 14.03 -11.83 -8.75
N THR A 354 14.75 -12.48 -9.66
CA THR A 354 14.97 -11.92 -10.99
C THR A 354 13.69 -12.09 -11.80
N PRO A 355 13.15 -11.01 -12.40
CA PRO A 355 11.99 -11.14 -13.25
C PRO A 355 12.21 -12.08 -14.43
N GLU A 356 11.31 -13.04 -14.63
CA GLU A 356 11.37 -13.99 -15.74
C GLU A 356 10.00 -14.25 -16.37
N VAL A 357 9.98 -14.48 -17.69
CA VAL A 357 8.76 -14.87 -18.40
C VAL A 357 8.51 -16.35 -18.14
N ILE A 358 7.44 -16.66 -17.40
CA ILE A 358 7.13 -18.05 -17.01
C ILE A 358 6.13 -18.72 -17.94
N ARG A 359 5.32 -17.94 -18.65
CA ARG A 359 4.32 -18.47 -19.58
C ARG A 359 3.97 -17.44 -20.64
N ILE A 360 3.74 -17.91 -21.86
CA ILE A 360 3.09 -17.11 -22.90
C ILE A 360 1.81 -17.82 -23.32
N THR A 361 0.68 -17.13 -23.25
CA THR A 361 -0.61 -17.66 -23.68
C THR A 361 -1.13 -16.86 -24.86
N ARG A 362 -1.61 -17.59 -25.85
CA ARG A 362 -2.23 -17.03 -27.03
C ARG A 362 -3.64 -16.54 -26.69
N CYS A 363 -3.99 -15.28 -26.95
CA CYS A 363 -5.38 -14.84 -26.85
C CYS A 363 -6.17 -15.36 -28.05
N PRO A 364 -7.20 -16.21 -27.87
CA PRO A 364 -7.96 -16.77 -28.99
C PRO A 364 -8.70 -15.69 -29.78
N ASP A 365 -9.19 -14.66 -29.09
CA ASP A 365 -10.09 -13.64 -29.64
C ASP A 365 -9.40 -12.30 -29.96
N GLN A 366 -8.07 -12.22 -29.85
CA GLN A 366 -7.29 -11.01 -30.12
C GLN A 366 -6.05 -11.28 -30.98
N GLU A 367 -5.58 -10.26 -31.72
CA GLU A 367 -4.30 -10.28 -32.45
C GLU A 367 -3.08 -10.08 -31.52
N SER A 368 -3.18 -10.54 -30.28
CA SER A 368 -2.19 -10.36 -29.23
C SER A 368 -1.91 -11.69 -28.54
N ASP A 369 -0.73 -11.78 -27.94
CA ASP A 369 -0.35 -12.83 -27.01
C ASP A 369 -0.10 -12.19 -25.63
N VAL A 370 -0.20 -13.00 -24.58
CA VAL A 370 -0.05 -12.59 -23.18
C VAL A 370 1.21 -13.22 -22.62
N ALA A 371 2.13 -12.41 -22.12
CA ALA A 371 3.26 -12.87 -21.32
C ALA A 371 2.92 -12.77 -19.84
N TYR A 372 3.08 -13.90 -19.14
CA TYR A 372 3.04 -13.98 -17.69
C TYR A 372 4.48 -13.93 -17.20
N ILE A 373 4.77 -12.90 -16.43
CA ILE A 373 6.10 -12.60 -15.94
C ILE A 373 6.06 -12.75 -14.43
N ARG A 374 6.93 -13.61 -13.91
CA ARG A 374 7.13 -13.78 -12.47
C ARG A 374 8.21 -12.82 -12.01
N GLY A 375 8.09 -12.32 -10.79
CA GLY A 375 9.11 -11.48 -10.20
C GLY A 375 8.81 -11.04 -8.78
N PRO A 376 9.60 -10.09 -8.25
CA PRO A 376 9.52 -9.72 -6.87
C PRO A 376 8.27 -8.89 -6.60
N ARG A 377 7.42 -9.40 -5.72
CA ARG A 377 6.08 -8.86 -5.46
C ARG A 377 6.16 -7.40 -5.01
N GLY A 378 5.24 -6.56 -5.51
CA GLY A 378 5.15 -5.13 -5.22
C GLY A 378 6.20 -4.26 -5.93
N ARG A 379 7.26 -4.85 -6.48
CA ARG A 379 8.32 -4.12 -7.17
C ARG A 379 7.88 -3.63 -8.54
N LEU A 380 8.31 -2.43 -8.89
CA LEU A 380 8.03 -1.83 -10.18
C LEU A 380 8.99 -2.39 -11.23
N ALA A 381 8.45 -2.89 -12.34
CA ALA A 381 9.23 -3.39 -13.46
C ALA A 381 8.89 -2.65 -14.76
N GLY A 382 9.93 -2.31 -15.53
CA GLY A 382 9.81 -1.90 -16.91
C GLY A 382 9.96 -3.11 -17.83
N ILE A 383 8.93 -3.41 -18.62
CA ILE A 383 8.90 -4.54 -19.54
C ILE A 383 8.88 -4.01 -20.97
N SER A 384 9.91 -4.36 -21.72
CA SER A 384 9.95 -4.13 -23.17
C SER A 384 10.00 -5.47 -23.89
N TYR A 385 9.39 -5.54 -25.06
CA TYR A 385 9.45 -6.71 -25.92
C TYR A 385 10.05 -6.35 -27.29
N SER A 386 10.61 -7.33 -27.96
CA SER A 386 11.21 -7.19 -29.28
C SER A 386 11.12 -8.49 -30.05
N ALA A 387 10.84 -8.42 -31.35
CA ALA A 387 10.84 -9.57 -32.25
C ALA A 387 12.24 -9.88 -32.82
N ASP A 388 13.20 -8.95 -32.73
CA ASP A 388 14.53 -9.02 -33.35
C ASP A 388 15.68 -8.78 -32.35
N ALA A 389 15.38 -8.54 -31.07
CA ALA A 389 16.28 -8.11 -30.00
C ALA A 389 17.01 -6.77 -30.25
N VAL A 390 16.68 -6.04 -31.32
CA VAL A 390 17.32 -4.78 -31.71
C VAL A 390 16.34 -3.62 -31.54
N THR A 391 15.12 -3.79 -32.03
CA THR A 391 14.04 -2.81 -31.98
C THR A 391 13.13 -3.14 -30.81
N TRP A 392 13.21 -2.35 -29.75
CA TRP A 392 12.45 -2.57 -28.52
C TRP A 392 11.18 -1.73 -28.48
N SER A 393 10.10 -2.31 -27.95
CA SER A 393 8.89 -1.56 -27.61
C SER A 393 9.21 -0.49 -26.56
N LYS A 394 8.33 0.50 -26.44
CA LYS A 394 8.35 1.35 -25.24
C LYS A 394 8.13 0.45 -24.00
N PRO A 395 8.84 0.70 -22.89
CA PRO A 395 8.67 -0.08 -21.68
C PRO A 395 7.27 0.14 -21.11
N VAL A 396 6.53 -0.94 -20.93
CA VAL A 396 5.33 -0.98 -20.10
C VAL A 396 5.81 -1.04 -18.65
N LYS A 397 5.37 -0.10 -17.80
CA LYS A 397 5.76 -0.08 -16.39
C LYS A 397 4.62 -0.64 -15.58
N GLU A 398 4.86 -1.73 -14.88
CA GLU A 398 3.84 -2.41 -14.08
C GLU A 398 4.46 -2.93 -12.78
N ARG A 399 3.66 -3.03 -11.71
CA ARG A 399 4.10 -3.60 -10.43
C ARG A 399 3.68 -5.06 -10.33
N PHE A 400 4.60 -5.93 -9.93
CA PHE A 400 4.30 -7.34 -9.68
C PHE A 400 3.15 -7.48 -8.68
N SER A 401 1.98 -7.88 -9.17
CA SER A 401 0.75 -7.92 -8.39
C SER A 401 0.53 -9.28 -7.74
N PHE A 402 -0.51 -9.34 -6.91
CA PHE A 402 -1.05 -10.59 -6.40
C PHE A 402 -1.86 -11.30 -7.48
N PHE A 403 -1.66 -12.61 -7.62
CA PHE A 403 -2.56 -13.46 -8.39
C PHE A 403 -3.08 -14.57 -7.48
N ALA A 404 -4.35 -14.50 -7.11
CA ALA A 404 -4.99 -15.45 -6.21
C ALA A 404 -5.32 -16.80 -6.86
N ALA A 405 -5.17 -16.93 -8.19
CA ALA A 405 -5.89 -17.98 -8.91
C ALA A 405 -5.26 -19.38 -8.89
N ASP A 406 -4.26 -19.63 -8.05
CA ASP A 406 -3.83 -21.00 -7.75
C ASP A 406 -3.49 -21.09 -6.26
N ASP A 407 -4.20 -21.96 -5.53
CA ASP A 407 -4.09 -22.29 -4.10
C ASP A 407 -2.69 -22.79 -3.63
N SER A 408 -1.62 -22.51 -4.38
CA SER A 408 -0.31 -23.09 -4.12
C SER A 408 0.89 -22.14 -4.06
N ASN A 409 0.80 -20.83 -4.35
CA ASN A 409 2.02 -19.99 -4.30
C ASN A 409 1.80 -18.52 -3.90
N TYR A 410 1.77 -18.27 -2.58
CA TYR A 410 1.93 -16.92 -1.99
C TYR A 410 3.31 -16.28 -2.21
N ARG A 411 4.22 -16.93 -2.94
CA ARG A 411 5.68 -16.75 -2.79
C ARG A 411 6.32 -15.71 -3.71
N SER A 412 5.62 -15.21 -4.74
CA SER A 412 6.14 -14.24 -5.72
C SER A 412 5.01 -13.47 -6.39
N GLY A 413 5.30 -12.32 -6.99
CA GLY A 413 4.29 -11.56 -7.74
C GLY A 413 4.21 -11.95 -9.21
N LEU A 414 3.08 -11.64 -9.85
CA LEU A 414 2.82 -11.94 -11.26
C LEU A 414 2.51 -10.65 -12.02
N LEU A 415 3.02 -10.54 -13.24
CA LEU A 415 2.67 -9.51 -14.21
C LEU A 415 2.11 -10.14 -15.46
N THR A 416 1.08 -9.51 -16.01
CA THR A 416 0.43 -9.93 -17.24
C THR A 416 0.60 -8.83 -18.28
N VAL A 417 1.35 -9.10 -19.35
CA VAL A 417 1.66 -8.11 -20.39
C VAL A 417 1.13 -8.60 -21.73
N LEU A 418 0.27 -7.79 -22.36
CA LEU A 418 -0.19 -8.02 -23.73
C LEU A 418 0.87 -7.51 -24.72
N PHE A 419 1.15 -8.30 -25.75
CA PHE A 419 2.03 -7.92 -26.85
C PHE A 419 1.47 -8.41 -28.22
N PRO A 420 1.80 -7.74 -29.34
CA PRO A 420 1.24 -8.09 -30.65
C PRO A 420 1.68 -9.47 -31.12
N ARG A 421 0.77 -10.21 -31.78
CA ARG A 421 1.12 -11.48 -32.43
C ARG A 421 1.85 -11.19 -33.76
N HIS A 422 3.02 -11.79 -33.96
CA HIS A 422 3.64 -11.88 -35.29
C HIS A 422 3.34 -13.24 -35.96
N TYR A 423 2.91 -13.21 -37.21
CA TYR A 423 2.34 -14.33 -37.97
C TYR A 423 3.37 -15.27 -38.63
N THR A 424 4.65 -15.20 -38.26
CA THR A 424 5.68 -16.08 -38.84
C THR A 424 6.00 -17.21 -37.86
N GLU A 425 5.95 -18.45 -38.34
CA GLU A 425 6.01 -19.69 -37.54
C GLU A 425 7.27 -19.88 -36.67
N GLU A 426 8.25 -18.96 -36.70
CA GLU A 426 9.52 -19.05 -35.98
C GLU A 426 10.00 -17.72 -35.33
N SER A 427 9.12 -16.78 -35.00
CA SER A 427 9.56 -15.55 -34.32
C SER A 427 9.79 -15.78 -32.81
N ASN A 428 11.05 -15.97 -32.42
CA ASN A 428 11.49 -15.84 -31.03
C ASN A 428 11.23 -14.41 -30.55
N PHE A 429 10.40 -14.24 -29.52
CA PHE A 429 10.23 -12.95 -28.86
C PHE A 429 11.23 -12.80 -27.71
N HIS A 430 11.85 -11.62 -27.66
CA HIS A 430 12.77 -11.24 -26.60
C HIS A 430 12.04 -10.30 -25.64
N PHE A 431 12.21 -10.55 -24.34
CA PHE A 431 11.72 -9.68 -23.29
C PHE A 431 12.93 -9.07 -22.56
N LYS A 432 12.85 -7.77 -22.31
CA LYS A 432 13.76 -7.05 -21.43
C LYS A 432 12.92 -6.58 -20.25
N ILE A 433 13.21 -7.15 -19.08
CA ILE A 433 12.52 -6.84 -17.84
C ILE A 433 13.55 -6.24 -16.89
N GLN A 434 13.25 -5.06 -16.37
CA GLN A 434 14.14 -4.34 -15.46
C GLN A 434 13.35 -3.85 -14.26
N LEU A 435 13.83 -4.16 -13.05
CA LEU A 435 13.31 -3.52 -11.83
C LEU A 435 13.74 -2.05 -11.83
N LEU A 436 12.79 -1.16 -11.54
CA LEU A 436 12.95 0.29 -11.65
C LEU A 436 13.10 1.00 -10.29
N ASP A 437 13.02 0.24 -9.20
CA ASP A 437 13.04 0.70 -7.82
C ASP A 437 14.21 0.12 -7.02
#